data_AF-A0A3M1YK20-F1
#
_entry.id   AF-A0A3M1YK20-F1
#
_cell.length_a   1.000
_cell.length_b   1.000
_cell.length_c   1.000
_cell.angle_alpha   90.00
_cell.angle_beta   90.00
_cell.angle_gamma   90.00
#
_symmetry.space_group_name_H-M   'P 1'
#
loop_
_entity.id
_entity.type
_entity.pdbx_description
1 polymer ?
#
loop_
_entity_poly.entity_id
_entity_poly.type
_entity_poly.pdbx_seq_one_letter_code
_entity_poly.pdbx_strand_id
1 'polypeptide(L)'
;QIPQAAEAIRNELYKSLTGVGNAGRSLVSHIPLEIQTFEQADLDKNTAILDTIRNRIFSAFRVPLMLVGDNTNTPYKEANETLNAFIQLQVKPLAERITQFINQQLMPAVMASELFRFEFVYDDYQTVSSIETSNSTLTIQQYTSGIIDRAEAKRRLGVEPDAQDNGVYAVNLQPADSILFSKTTSCSCGDHHGHDEPPTAIRTLIPRSSIKSISPDDIAAVAQWMERAGLAKLTAGYTELQRTLAQAGGGSFDNVEVDWNEDDFETLLGQYRLEAMELANQLERGQISPQQWLDQMTELLRRFHIAAGIVGVGGVENVNNGTLNESENNFYDQLGYLVNWAQTGIAIGLAADAILNRAMLYAANGRATAERARLRRMGLPELPAYPGDGTTDCRTNCKCRWDIKKLDGDGNFDCRWVIDPLYENCQHCVARSKTWQPLEIRGGVIKPYPRDANLWR
;
A
#
# COMPACT_ATOMS: atom_id res chain seq x y z
N GLN A 1 -17.42 69.06 3.04
CA GLN A 1 -18.65 68.35 2.62
C GLN A 1 -18.39 67.27 1.58
N ILE A 2 -17.51 67.47 0.59
CA ILE A 2 -17.12 66.45 -0.41
C ILE A 2 -16.62 65.10 0.18
N PRO A 3 -15.85 65.05 1.29
CA PRO A 3 -15.37 63.78 1.85
C PRO A 3 -16.48 62.89 2.43
N GLN A 4 -17.49 63.49 3.06
CA GLN A 4 -18.59 62.74 3.69
C GLN A 4 -19.52 62.10 2.65
N ALA A 5 -19.78 62.79 1.53
CA ALA A 5 -20.57 62.24 0.44
C ALA A 5 -19.85 61.07 -0.25
N ALA A 6 -18.55 61.19 -0.48
CA ALA A 6 -17.74 60.12 -1.08
C ALA A 6 -17.71 58.86 -0.20
N GLU A 7 -17.62 59.02 1.12
CA GLU A 7 -17.62 57.90 2.06
C GLU A 7 -18.98 57.21 2.19
N ALA A 8 -20.07 57.98 2.15
CA ALA A 8 -21.43 57.44 2.10
C ALA A 8 -21.67 56.60 0.83
N ILE A 9 -21.27 57.12 -0.33
CA ILE A 9 -21.37 56.41 -1.62
C ILE A 9 -20.52 55.14 -1.59
N ARG A 10 -19.29 55.21 -1.08
CA ARG A 10 -18.40 54.03 -0.95
C ARG A 10 -19.06 52.94 -0.12
N ASN A 11 -19.61 53.29 1.05
CA ASN A 11 -20.24 52.32 1.95
C ASN A 11 -21.49 51.67 1.31
N GLU A 12 -22.26 52.46 0.55
CA GLU A 12 -23.43 51.95 -0.18
C GLU A 12 -23.03 51.01 -1.32
N LEU A 13 -21.99 51.35 -2.09
CA LEU A 13 -21.44 50.48 -3.13
C LEU A 13 -20.90 49.17 -2.54
N TYR A 14 -20.16 49.21 -1.42
CA TYR A 14 -19.70 48.00 -0.75
C TYR A 14 -20.86 47.14 -0.28
N LYS A 15 -21.85 47.73 0.41
CA LYS A 15 -22.97 46.97 0.97
C LYS A 15 -23.85 46.33 -0.11
N SER A 16 -24.06 47.03 -1.23
CA SER A 16 -25.08 46.66 -2.22
C SER A 16 -24.52 45.93 -3.43
N LEU A 17 -23.24 46.12 -3.80
CA LEU A 17 -22.66 45.60 -5.04
C LEU A 17 -21.46 44.68 -4.83
N THR A 18 -20.89 44.58 -3.62
CA THR A 18 -19.77 43.63 -3.36
C THR A 18 -20.25 42.32 -2.75
N GLY A 19 -19.59 41.22 -3.12
CA GLY A 19 -19.88 39.87 -2.63
C GLY A 19 -20.88 39.09 -3.48
N VAL A 20 -20.77 37.76 -3.44
CA VAL A 20 -21.54 36.83 -4.30
C VAL A 20 -23.05 36.96 -4.06
N GLY A 21 -23.49 37.19 -2.82
CA GLY A 21 -24.91 37.34 -2.46
C GLY A 21 -25.58 38.62 -2.95
N ASN A 22 -24.80 39.56 -3.50
CA ASN A 22 -25.28 40.84 -4.03
C ASN A 22 -25.24 40.89 -5.56
N ALA A 23 -24.83 39.81 -6.24
CA ALA A 23 -24.80 39.73 -7.69
C ALA A 23 -26.20 39.99 -8.29
N GLY A 24 -26.28 40.89 -9.27
CA GLY A 24 -27.52 41.23 -9.96
C GLY A 24 -28.46 42.20 -9.23
N ARG A 25 -28.07 42.77 -8.08
CA ARG A 25 -28.86 43.80 -7.41
C ARG A 25 -28.79 45.14 -8.13
N SER A 26 -29.94 45.80 -8.27
CA SER A 26 -30.00 47.16 -8.80
C SER A 26 -29.55 48.17 -7.75
N LEU A 27 -28.68 49.11 -8.14
CA LEU A 27 -28.29 50.25 -7.31
C LEU A 27 -29.23 51.42 -7.60
N VAL A 28 -29.85 51.98 -6.56
CA VAL A 28 -30.61 53.23 -6.67
C VAL A 28 -29.80 54.31 -5.95
N SER A 29 -29.23 55.25 -6.69
CA SER A 29 -28.48 56.37 -6.11
C SER A 29 -29.26 57.68 -6.21
N HIS A 30 -29.15 58.50 -5.17
CA HIS A 30 -29.74 59.85 -5.15
C HIS A 30 -28.90 60.88 -5.91
N ILE A 31 -27.73 60.48 -6.42
CA ILE A 31 -26.81 61.31 -7.20
C ILE A 31 -26.65 60.64 -8.56
N PRO A 32 -26.57 61.40 -9.67
CA PRO A 32 -26.28 60.82 -10.98
C PRO A 32 -24.90 60.15 -10.95
N LEU A 33 -24.88 58.82 -11.14
CA LEU A 33 -23.67 58.01 -11.22
C LEU A 33 -23.59 57.34 -12.58
N GLU A 34 -22.40 57.36 -13.19
CA GLU A 34 -22.07 56.56 -14.36
C GLU A 34 -21.22 55.38 -13.91
N ILE A 35 -21.76 54.16 -14.03
CA ILE A 35 -21.05 52.93 -13.70
C ILE A 35 -20.50 52.35 -14.98
N GLN A 36 -19.18 52.32 -15.12
CA GLN A 36 -18.50 51.62 -16.20
C GLN A 36 -17.98 50.29 -15.68
N THR A 37 -18.41 49.19 -16.31
CA THR A 37 -17.88 47.86 -16.04
C THR A 37 -16.64 47.64 -16.90
N PHE A 38 -15.54 47.24 -16.28
CA PHE A 38 -14.37 46.76 -17.01
C PHE A 38 -14.53 45.26 -17.21
N GLU A 39 -14.52 44.80 -18.45
CA GLU A 39 -14.32 43.38 -18.73
C GLU A 39 -12.92 43.02 -18.24
N GLN A 40 -12.83 42.09 -17.29
CA GLN A 40 -11.54 41.53 -16.92
C GLN A 40 -10.96 40.85 -18.16
N ALA A 41 -9.67 41.06 -18.41
CA ALA A 41 -8.97 40.30 -19.42
C ALA A 41 -9.17 38.80 -19.13
N ASP A 42 -9.56 38.05 -20.15
CA ASP A 42 -9.78 36.61 -20.07
C ASP A 42 -8.44 35.92 -19.78
N LEU A 43 -8.14 35.74 -18.48
CA LEU A 43 -6.90 35.14 -18.01
C LEU A 43 -6.82 33.66 -18.43
N ASP A 44 -7.96 33.01 -18.67
CA ASP A 44 -8.04 31.61 -19.09
C ASP A 44 -7.52 31.40 -20.52
N LYS A 45 -7.65 32.42 -21.39
CA LYS A 45 -7.03 32.38 -22.73
C LYS A 45 -5.50 32.39 -22.68
N ASN A 46 -4.91 33.03 -21.66
CA ASN A 46 -3.45 33.10 -21.53
C ASN A 46 -2.85 31.79 -21.02
N THR A 47 -3.54 31.07 -20.13
CA THR A 47 -3.11 29.76 -19.64
C THR A 47 -3.19 28.69 -20.74
N ALA A 48 -4.22 28.72 -21.59
CA ALA A 48 -4.34 27.81 -22.73
C ALA A 48 -3.17 27.90 -23.74
N ILE A 49 -2.62 29.10 -23.94
CA ILE A 49 -1.43 29.30 -24.79
C ILE A 49 -0.19 28.65 -24.16
N LEU A 50 -0.04 28.76 -22.83
CA LEU A 50 1.07 28.15 -22.10
C LEU A 50 1.00 26.62 -22.12
N ASP A 51 -0.19 26.04 -22.02
CA ASP A 51 -0.39 24.59 -22.11
C ASP A 51 -0.02 24.05 -23.49
N THR A 52 -0.32 24.80 -24.56
CA THR A 52 0.09 24.43 -25.92
C THR A 52 1.62 24.40 -26.08
N ILE A 53 2.32 25.38 -25.50
CA ILE A 53 3.78 25.44 -25.52
C ILE A 53 4.37 24.30 -24.68
N ARG A 54 3.82 24.08 -23.48
CA ARG A 54 4.19 22.97 -22.59
C ARG A 54 4.11 21.63 -23.32
N ASN A 55 3.00 21.36 -24.02
CA ASN A 55 2.81 20.11 -24.74
C ASN A 55 3.79 19.93 -25.90
N ARG A 56 4.17 21.01 -26.59
CA ARG A 56 5.19 20.98 -27.63
C ARG A 56 6.58 20.67 -27.07
N ILE A 57 6.92 21.20 -25.90
CA ILE A 57 8.21 20.91 -25.24
C ILE A 57 8.30 19.42 -24.92
N PHE A 58 7.28 18.83 -24.28
CA PHE A 58 7.30 17.40 -23.96
C PHE A 58 7.31 16.51 -25.19
N SER A 59 6.56 16.88 -26.24
CA SER A 59 6.59 16.18 -27.52
C SER A 59 7.98 16.22 -28.16
N ALA A 60 8.71 17.34 -28.06
CA ALA A 60 10.08 17.46 -28.58
C ALA A 60 11.05 16.50 -27.86
N PHE A 61 10.87 16.30 -26.55
CA PHE A 61 11.62 15.31 -25.77
C PHE A 61 11.01 13.90 -25.85
N ARG A 62 9.92 13.72 -26.61
CA ARG A 62 9.15 12.48 -26.72
C ARG A 62 8.70 11.93 -25.36
N VAL A 63 8.47 12.83 -24.41
CA VAL A 63 7.90 12.50 -23.10
C VAL A 63 6.38 12.48 -23.25
N PRO A 64 5.72 11.35 -22.97
CA PRO A 64 4.26 11.31 -22.95
C PRO A 64 3.68 12.28 -21.92
N LEU A 65 2.64 13.03 -22.29
CA LEU A 65 2.02 14.04 -21.42
C LEU A 65 1.46 13.43 -20.12
N MET A 66 1.04 12.17 -20.17
CA MET A 66 0.56 11.42 -19.01
C MET A 66 1.60 11.33 -17.89
N LEU A 67 2.90 11.22 -18.23
CA LEU A 67 3.97 11.16 -17.23
C LEU A 67 4.25 12.52 -16.57
N VAL A 68 3.70 13.60 -17.14
CA VAL A 68 3.85 14.97 -16.64
C VAL A 68 2.61 15.41 -15.83
N GLY A 69 1.73 14.46 -15.49
CA GLY A 69 0.55 14.70 -14.66
C GLY A 69 -0.66 15.27 -15.39
N ASP A 70 -0.68 15.25 -16.74
CA ASP A 70 -1.91 15.50 -17.49
C ASP A 70 -2.70 14.18 -17.63
N ASN A 71 -3.54 13.92 -16.63
CA ASN A 71 -4.38 12.73 -16.51
C ASN A 71 -5.82 12.99 -16.95
N THR A 72 -6.06 14.04 -17.74
CA THR A 72 -7.42 14.50 -18.07
C THR A 72 -8.27 13.46 -18.83
N ASN A 73 -7.67 12.49 -19.53
CA ASN A 73 -8.40 11.63 -20.48
C ASN A 73 -8.05 10.13 -20.48
N THR A 74 -7.23 9.60 -19.56
CA THR A 74 -6.75 8.21 -19.69
C THR A 74 -6.64 7.46 -18.34
N PRO A 75 -7.12 6.20 -18.26
CA PRO A 75 -7.05 5.37 -17.06
C PRO A 75 -5.62 5.04 -16.60
N TYR A 76 -5.44 4.81 -15.29
CA TYR A 76 -4.15 4.49 -14.64
C TYR A 76 -3.42 3.28 -15.23
N LYS A 77 -4.13 2.26 -15.72
CA LYS A 77 -3.51 1.09 -16.35
C LYS A 77 -2.71 1.47 -17.59
N GLU A 78 -3.21 2.43 -18.36
CA GLU A 78 -2.54 2.94 -19.55
C GLU A 78 -1.34 3.83 -19.20
N ALA A 79 -1.31 4.42 -18.00
CA ALA A 79 -0.19 5.23 -17.53
C ALA A 79 1.07 4.39 -17.28
N ASN A 80 0.94 3.21 -16.65
CA ASN A 80 2.07 2.29 -16.45
C ASN A 80 2.56 1.70 -17.77
N GLU A 81 1.65 1.35 -18.68
CA GLU A 81 2.00 0.89 -20.03
C GLU A 81 2.73 2.01 -20.81
N THR A 82 2.27 3.25 -20.67
CA THR A 82 2.91 4.44 -21.26
C THR A 82 4.28 4.72 -20.67
N LEU A 83 4.46 4.56 -19.35
CA LEU A 83 5.76 4.68 -18.69
C LEU A 83 6.74 3.63 -19.21
N ASN A 84 6.31 2.37 -19.28
CA ASN A 84 7.16 1.29 -19.79
C ASN A 84 7.51 1.51 -21.26
N ALA A 85 6.54 1.93 -22.09
CA ALA A 85 6.79 2.29 -23.48
C ALA A 85 7.79 3.45 -23.61
N PHE A 86 7.67 4.48 -22.77
CA PHE A 86 8.62 5.59 -22.74
C PHE A 86 10.03 5.13 -22.35
N ILE A 87 10.15 4.28 -21.33
CA ILE A 87 11.45 3.74 -20.90
C ILE A 87 12.08 2.89 -22.00
N GLN A 88 11.33 1.98 -22.61
CA GLN A 88 11.85 1.10 -23.66
C GLN A 88 12.20 1.85 -24.95
N LEU A 89 11.40 2.82 -25.37
CA LEU A 89 11.56 3.49 -26.66
C LEU A 89 12.46 4.72 -26.62
N GLN A 90 12.59 5.40 -25.48
CA GLN A 90 13.36 6.65 -25.37
C GLN A 90 14.51 6.54 -24.37
N VAL A 91 14.23 6.10 -23.14
CA VAL A 91 15.24 6.13 -22.06
C VAL A 91 16.32 5.08 -22.29
N LYS A 92 15.95 3.83 -22.57
CA LYS A 92 16.88 2.72 -22.77
C LYS A 92 17.85 2.97 -23.92
N PRO A 93 17.43 3.40 -25.13
CA PRO A 93 18.38 3.73 -26.20
C PRO A 93 19.35 4.87 -25.84
N LEU A 94 18.90 5.87 -25.10
CA LEU A 94 19.77 6.95 -24.64
C LEU A 94 20.82 6.42 -23.65
N ALA A 95 20.38 5.62 -22.69
CA ALA A 95 21.22 5.05 -21.67
C ALA A 95 22.20 4.00 -22.24
N GLU A 96 21.82 3.23 -23.27
CA GLU A 96 22.74 2.38 -24.03
C GLU A 96 23.86 3.17 -24.69
N ARG A 97 23.58 4.36 -25.24
CA ARG A 97 24.62 5.26 -25.79
C ARG A 97 25.57 5.76 -24.71
N ILE A 98 25.04 6.09 -23.52
CA ILE A 98 25.85 6.48 -22.36
C ILE A 98 26.72 5.30 -21.92
N THR A 99 26.15 4.10 -21.83
CA THR A 99 26.86 2.87 -21.50
C THR A 99 28.00 2.59 -22.49
N GLN A 100 27.75 2.70 -23.78
CA GLN A 100 28.78 2.54 -24.81
C GLN A 100 29.90 3.57 -24.63
N PHE A 101 29.58 4.84 -24.40
CA PHE A 101 30.57 5.89 -24.17
C PHE A 101 31.41 5.60 -22.92
N ILE A 102 30.78 5.27 -21.80
CA ILE A 102 31.47 4.94 -20.54
C ILE A 102 32.40 3.75 -20.76
N ASN A 103 31.89 2.65 -21.33
CA ASN A 103 32.67 1.43 -21.52
C ASN A 103 33.81 1.58 -22.53
N GLN A 104 33.65 2.41 -23.56
CA GLN A 104 34.69 2.58 -24.59
C GLN A 104 35.71 3.65 -24.25
N GLN A 105 35.28 4.74 -23.61
CA GLN A 105 36.12 5.93 -23.42
C GLN A 105 36.63 6.09 -21.99
N LEU A 106 35.77 5.81 -21.00
CA LEU A 106 36.11 6.05 -19.59
C LEU A 106 36.68 4.80 -18.92
N MET A 107 36.08 3.64 -19.16
CA MET A 107 36.49 2.39 -18.51
C MET A 107 37.96 2.05 -18.77
N PRO A 108 38.50 2.12 -20.00
CA PRO A 108 39.92 1.82 -20.25
C PRO A 108 40.87 2.80 -19.55
N ALA A 109 40.45 4.04 -19.30
CA ALA A 109 41.25 5.06 -18.64
C ALA A 109 41.23 4.94 -17.11
N VAL A 110 40.12 4.45 -16.54
CA VAL A 110 39.93 4.33 -15.09
C VAL A 110 40.34 2.94 -14.57
N MET A 111 40.11 1.89 -15.36
CA MET A 111 40.39 0.51 -14.98
C MET A 111 41.07 -0.24 -16.15
N ALA A 112 42.32 -0.63 -15.95
CA ALA A 112 43.12 -1.30 -16.99
C ALA A 112 42.75 -2.78 -17.23
N SER A 113 41.70 -3.31 -16.59
CA SER A 113 41.30 -4.72 -16.72
C SER A 113 40.00 -4.87 -17.52
N GLU A 114 40.00 -5.82 -18.45
CA GLU A 114 38.84 -6.23 -19.28
C GLU A 114 37.71 -6.90 -18.49
N LEU A 115 37.78 -6.92 -17.16
CA LEU A 115 36.91 -7.71 -16.29
C LEU A 115 35.60 -7.00 -15.90
N PHE A 116 35.47 -5.70 -16.18
CA PHE A 116 34.33 -4.92 -15.70
C PHE A 116 33.63 -4.18 -16.84
N ARG A 117 32.30 -4.28 -16.87
CA ARG A 117 31.43 -3.53 -17.79
C ARG A 117 30.42 -2.72 -16.97
N PHE A 118 30.18 -1.49 -17.39
CA PHE A 118 29.07 -0.69 -16.90
C PHE A 118 27.81 -1.03 -17.70
N GLU A 119 26.66 -1.17 -17.03
CA GLU A 119 25.37 -1.45 -17.66
C GLU A 119 24.24 -0.86 -16.79
N PHE A 120 23.20 -0.32 -17.41
CA PHE A 120 21.98 0.08 -16.70
C PHE A 120 21.04 -1.12 -16.57
N VAL A 121 20.45 -1.31 -15.40
CA VAL A 121 19.50 -2.39 -15.11
C VAL A 121 18.08 -1.89 -15.38
N TYR A 122 17.26 -2.70 -16.05
CA TYR A 122 15.87 -2.34 -16.45
C TYR A 122 14.83 -3.40 -16.09
N ASP A 123 15.15 -4.32 -15.18
CA ASP A 123 14.32 -5.50 -14.91
C ASP A 123 12.91 -5.13 -14.43
N ASP A 124 12.77 -4.02 -13.68
CA ASP A 124 11.49 -3.49 -13.21
C ASP A 124 10.60 -2.88 -14.32
N TYR A 125 11.16 -2.61 -15.51
CA TYR A 125 10.49 -1.91 -16.62
C TYR A 125 10.38 -2.76 -17.88
N GLN A 126 10.56 -4.08 -17.77
CA GLN A 126 10.20 -4.98 -18.84
C GLN A 126 8.67 -4.95 -18.99
N THR A 127 8.20 -4.53 -20.16
CA THR A 127 6.81 -4.70 -20.57
C THR A 127 6.51 -6.19 -20.60
N VAL A 128 6.10 -6.76 -19.48
CA VAL A 128 5.33 -8.01 -19.51
C VAL A 128 4.04 -7.61 -20.18
N SER A 129 3.88 -7.97 -21.45
CA SER A 129 2.65 -7.68 -22.16
C SER A 129 1.46 -8.26 -21.37
N SER A 130 0.30 -7.62 -21.44
CA SER A 130 -0.93 -8.20 -20.87
C SER A 130 -1.19 -9.61 -21.41
N ILE A 131 -0.69 -9.89 -22.62
CA ILE A 131 -0.66 -11.20 -23.26
C ILE A 131 0.29 -12.16 -22.52
N GLU A 132 1.52 -11.76 -22.17
CA GLU A 132 2.44 -12.60 -21.39
C GLU A 132 1.93 -12.89 -19.98
N THR A 133 1.29 -11.91 -19.32
CA THR A 133 0.65 -12.14 -18.01
C THR A 133 -0.55 -13.10 -18.14
N SER A 134 -1.32 -12.97 -19.23
CA SER A 134 -2.42 -13.88 -19.52
C SER A 134 -1.92 -15.27 -19.89
N ASN A 135 -0.82 -15.35 -20.64
CA ASN A 135 -0.18 -16.60 -21.06
C ASN A 135 0.49 -17.31 -19.89
N SER A 136 1.12 -16.58 -18.97
CA SER A 136 1.69 -17.15 -17.75
C SER A 136 0.56 -17.66 -16.84
N THR A 137 -0.51 -16.90 -16.67
CA THR A 137 -1.70 -17.33 -15.92
C THR A 137 -2.36 -18.56 -16.55
N LEU A 138 -2.53 -18.57 -17.88
CA LEU A 138 -3.08 -19.71 -18.63
C LEU A 138 -2.17 -20.94 -18.52
N THR A 139 -0.85 -20.74 -18.60
CA THR A 139 0.15 -21.81 -18.43
C THR A 139 0.07 -22.42 -17.03
N ILE A 140 -0.06 -21.58 -16.00
CA ILE A 140 -0.25 -22.03 -14.60
C ILE A 140 -1.54 -22.82 -14.45
N GLN A 141 -2.65 -22.35 -15.03
CA GLN A 141 -3.94 -23.05 -15.03
C GLN A 141 -3.87 -24.38 -15.77
N GLN A 142 -3.21 -24.43 -16.93
CA GLN A 142 -3.01 -25.66 -17.71
C GLN A 142 -2.16 -26.66 -16.95
N TYR A 143 -1.12 -26.21 -16.24
CA TYR A 143 -0.31 -27.09 -15.40
C TYR A 143 -1.13 -27.65 -14.22
N THR A 144 -1.89 -26.80 -13.54
CA THR A 144 -2.68 -27.19 -12.35
C THR A 144 -3.83 -28.13 -12.68
N SER A 145 -4.38 -28.02 -13.90
CA SER A 145 -5.39 -28.94 -14.42
C SER A 145 -4.80 -30.24 -14.98
N GLY A 146 -3.47 -30.39 -14.95
CA GLY A 146 -2.77 -31.56 -15.45
C GLY A 146 -2.74 -31.68 -16.97
N ILE A 147 -3.03 -30.59 -17.69
CA ILE A 147 -3.02 -30.54 -19.16
C ILE A 147 -1.60 -30.55 -19.71
N ILE A 148 -0.66 -29.90 -19.01
CA ILE A 148 0.76 -29.85 -19.37
C ILE A 148 1.62 -30.34 -18.19
N ASP A 149 2.78 -30.91 -18.48
CA ASP A 149 3.75 -31.31 -17.45
C ASP A 149 4.59 -30.11 -16.98
N ARG A 150 5.32 -30.30 -15.87
CA ARG A 150 6.12 -29.25 -15.23
C ARG A 150 7.22 -28.72 -16.16
N ALA A 151 7.85 -29.61 -16.93
CA ALA A 151 8.87 -29.22 -17.91
C ALA A 151 8.31 -28.35 -19.04
N GLU A 152 7.11 -28.65 -19.54
CA GLU A 152 6.41 -27.85 -20.55
C GLU A 152 5.96 -26.51 -19.97
N ALA A 153 5.47 -26.47 -18.73
CA ALA A 153 5.11 -25.23 -18.05
C ALA A 153 6.32 -24.30 -17.88
N LYS A 154 7.48 -24.83 -17.43
CA LYS A 154 8.74 -24.09 -17.33
C LYS A 154 9.18 -23.53 -18.69
N ARG A 155 9.17 -24.37 -19.74
CA ARG A 155 9.51 -23.93 -21.11
C ARG A 155 8.64 -22.78 -21.61
N ARG A 156 7.33 -22.82 -21.33
CA ARG A 156 6.39 -21.74 -21.72
C ARG A 156 6.57 -20.45 -20.93
N LEU A 157 7.12 -20.53 -19.72
CA LEU A 157 7.49 -19.38 -18.90
C LEU A 157 8.92 -18.88 -19.17
N GLY A 158 9.64 -19.47 -20.13
CA GLY A 158 11.01 -19.10 -20.46
C GLY A 158 12.07 -19.59 -19.46
N VAL A 159 11.71 -20.56 -18.61
CA VAL A 159 12.63 -21.19 -17.64
C VAL A 159 13.12 -22.51 -18.20
N GLU A 160 14.44 -22.73 -18.16
CA GLU A 160 15.05 -24.00 -18.57
C GLU A 160 14.60 -25.13 -17.63
N PRO A 161 13.97 -26.22 -18.12
CA PRO A 161 13.52 -27.31 -17.26
C PRO A 161 14.67 -28.25 -16.87
N ASP A 162 14.59 -28.81 -15.67
CA ASP A 162 15.52 -29.85 -15.22
C ASP A 162 15.10 -31.23 -15.75
N ALA A 163 16.03 -32.18 -15.80
CA ALA A 163 15.75 -33.55 -16.23
C ALA A 163 14.64 -34.25 -15.39
N GLN A 164 14.45 -33.79 -14.15
CA GLN A 164 13.44 -34.30 -13.21
C GLN A 164 12.04 -33.69 -13.42
N ASP A 165 11.90 -32.63 -14.23
CA ASP A 165 10.61 -31.98 -14.47
C ASP A 165 9.78 -32.65 -15.57
N ASN A 166 10.38 -33.56 -16.33
CA ASN A 166 9.72 -34.27 -17.42
C ASN A 166 8.70 -35.28 -16.88
N GLY A 167 7.46 -35.20 -17.37
CA GLY A 167 6.40 -36.14 -17.00
C GLY A 167 5.78 -35.93 -15.62
N VAL A 168 6.13 -34.84 -14.92
CA VAL A 168 5.50 -34.45 -13.66
C VAL A 168 4.24 -33.66 -13.95
N TYR A 169 3.08 -34.27 -13.71
CA TYR A 169 1.77 -33.63 -13.86
C TYR A 169 1.19 -33.28 -12.49
N ALA A 170 0.53 -32.13 -12.40
CA ALA A 170 -0.25 -31.76 -11.23
C ALA A 170 -1.73 -32.03 -11.52
N VAL A 171 -2.40 -32.85 -10.71
CA VAL A 171 -3.85 -33.00 -10.73
C VAL A 171 -4.36 -32.64 -9.34
N ASN A 172 -5.18 -31.58 -9.23
CA ASN A 172 -5.65 -31.06 -7.94
C ASN A 172 -4.51 -30.84 -6.93
N LEU A 173 -3.40 -30.27 -7.39
CA LEU A 173 -2.26 -29.86 -6.54
C LEU A 173 -1.50 -31.01 -5.85
N GLN A 174 -1.60 -32.24 -6.36
CA GLN A 174 -0.69 -33.33 -6.01
C GLN A 174 0.06 -33.87 -7.26
N PRO A 175 1.32 -34.30 -7.11
CA PRO A 175 1.99 -35.08 -8.14
C PRO A 175 1.14 -36.31 -8.47
N ALA A 176 0.87 -36.58 -9.74
CA ALA A 176 0.02 -37.72 -10.15
C ALA A 176 0.53 -39.08 -9.59
N ASP A 177 1.81 -39.17 -9.28
CA ASP A 177 2.54 -40.25 -8.65
C ASP A 177 1.96 -40.66 -7.27
N SER A 178 1.22 -39.76 -6.59
CA SER A 178 0.71 -39.97 -5.23
C SER A 178 -0.80 -40.27 -5.15
N ILE A 179 -1.52 -40.37 -6.27
CA ILE A 179 -2.98 -40.54 -6.27
C ILE A 179 -3.35 -42.01 -6.52
N LEU A 180 -3.55 -42.77 -5.45
CA LEU A 180 -4.36 -43.99 -5.47
C LEU A 180 -5.82 -43.60 -5.76
N PHE A 181 -6.32 -43.95 -6.93
CA PHE A 181 -7.70 -43.73 -7.36
C PHE A 181 -8.70 -44.26 -6.31
N SER A 182 -9.43 -43.34 -5.65
CA SER A 182 -10.69 -43.66 -4.97
C SER A 182 -11.85 -42.96 -5.69
N LYS A 183 -12.94 -43.71 -5.82
CA LYS A 183 -14.06 -43.47 -6.75
C LYS A 183 -14.79 -42.13 -6.54
N THR A 184 -15.00 -41.47 -7.69
CA THR A 184 -16.09 -40.56 -8.09
C THR A 184 -17.23 -40.31 -7.10
N THR A 185 -17.47 -39.04 -6.78
CA THR A 185 -18.82 -38.50 -6.56
C THR A 185 -18.99 -37.21 -7.36
N SER A 186 -20.16 -37.07 -7.98
CA SER A 186 -20.57 -36.12 -9.03
C SER A 186 -20.60 -34.64 -8.61
N CYS A 187 -20.14 -33.76 -9.51
CA CYS A 187 -20.36 -32.30 -9.45
C CYS A 187 -21.69 -31.89 -10.09
N SER A 188 -22.39 -30.94 -9.46
CA SER A 188 -23.45 -30.14 -10.08
C SER A 188 -22.94 -28.72 -10.33
N CYS A 189 -23.13 -28.21 -11.55
CA CYS A 189 -22.69 -26.89 -12.00
C CYS A 189 -23.69 -25.81 -11.55
N GLY A 190 -23.19 -24.68 -11.05
CA GLY A 190 -23.94 -23.45 -10.84
C GLY A 190 -23.07 -22.24 -11.18
N ASP A 191 -23.53 -21.44 -12.14
CA ASP A 191 -22.87 -20.25 -12.67
C ASP A 191 -22.82 -19.10 -11.64
N HIS A 192 -21.62 -18.57 -11.36
CA HIS A 192 -21.43 -17.32 -10.63
C HIS A 192 -20.43 -16.40 -11.35
N HIS A 193 -20.89 -15.20 -11.69
CA HIS A 193 -20.06 -14.07 -12.11
C HIS A 193 -19.24 -13.59 -10.90
N GLY A 194 -17.93 -13.86 -10.92
CA GLY A 194 -17.02 -13.60 -9.79
C GLY A 194 -16.46 -12.18 -9.75
N HIS A 195 -16.72 -11.49 -8.65
CA HIS A 195 -15.78 -10.56 -8.03
C HIS A 195 -14.70 -11.38 -7.31
N ASP A 196 -13.45 -10.92 -7.31
CA ASP A 196 -12.33 -11.52 -6.56
C ASP A 196 -12.51 -11.33 -5.04
N GLU A 197 -13.52 -11.96 -4.44
CA GLU A 197 -13.46 -12.29 -3.03
C GLU A 197 -12.42 -13.40 -2.82
N PRO A 198 -11.58 -13.34 -1.76
CA PRO A 198 -10.71 -14.47 -1.44
C PRO A 198 -11.58 -15.73 -1.27
N PRO A 199 -11.17 -16.88 -1.83
CA PRO A 199 -12.00 -18.09 -1.78
C PRO A 199 -12.33 -18.41 -0.32
N THR A 200 -13.62 -18.45 0.00
CA THR A 200 -14.15 -18.76 1.34
C THR A 200 -13.69 -20.15 1.83
N ALA A 201 -13.26 -21.01 0.91
CA ALA A 201 -12.84 -22.40 1.13
C ALA A 201 -11.54 -22.59 1.93
N ILE A 202 -10.80 -21.53 2.27
CA ILE A 202 -9.50 -21.65 2.98
C ILE A 202 -9.52 -21.09 4.41
N ARG A 203 -10.57 -20.36 4.82
CA ARG A 203 -10.83 -20.11 6.26
C ARG A 203 -10.95 -21.42 7.07
N THR A 204 -11.11 -22.55 6.39
CA THR A 204 -11.17 -23.93 6.92
C THR A 204 -9.83 -24.67 6.99
N LEU A 205 -8.76 -24.26 6.30
CA LEU A 205 -7.51 -25.03 6.27
C LEU A 205 -6.63 -24.84 7.50
N ILE A 206 -6.69 -23.68 8.16
CA ILE A 206 -6.09 -23.46 9.47
C ILE A 206 -7.20 -22.92 10.37
N PRO A 207 -7.85 -23.76 11.19
CA PRO A 207 -8.85 -23.29 12.13
C PRO A 207 -8.22 -22.23 13.05
N ARG A 208 -8.90 -21.08 13.23
CA ARG A 208 -8.46 -20.07 14.22
C ARG A 208 -8.26 -20.68 15.62
N SER A 209 -9.00 -21.74 15.94
CA SER A 209 -8.88 -22.49 17.19
C SER A 209 -7.59 -23.31 17.33
N SER A 210 -6.86 -23.52 16.25
CA SER A 210 -5.60 -24.29 16.24
C SER A 210 -4.39 -23.45 16.64
N ILE A 211 -4.53 -22.12 16.68
CA ILE A 211 -3.44 -21.22 17.02
C ILE A 211 -3.57 -20.83 18.49
N LYS A 212 -2.46 -20.96 19.21
CA LYS A 212 -2.36 -20.56 20.61
C LYS A 212 -2.51 -19.05 20.70
N SER A 213 -3.34 -18.59 21.64
CA SER A 213 -3.35 -17.18 22.06
C SER A 213 -1.92 -16.68 22.27
N ILE A 214 -1.62 -15.43 21.90
CA ILE A 214 -0.32 -14.79 22.16
C ILE A 214 0.09 -15.05 23.61
N SER A 215 1.19 -15.78 23.77
CA SER A 215 1.80 -16.12 25.04
C SER A 215 2.79 -15.04 25.46
N PRO A 216 3.17 -14.96 26.76
CA PRO A 216 4.26 -14.12 27.20
C PRO A 216 5.58 -14.38 26.46
N ASP A 217 5.83 -15.63 26.06
CA ASP A 217 7.01 -16.04 25.29
C ASP A 217 6.99 -15.47 23.86
N ASP A 218 5.81 -15.39 23.23
CA ASP A 218 5.66 -14.73 21.93
C ASP A 218 6.06 -13.24 22.03
N ILE A 219 5.61 -12.56 23.09
CA ILE A 219 5.97 -11.15 23.33
C ILE A 219 7.48 -11.03 23.59
N ALA A 220 8.09 -11.98 24.31
CA ALA A 220 9.54 -12.02 24.52
C ALA A 220 10.30 -12.12 23.21
N ALA A 221 9.87 -13.05 22.34
CA ALA A 221 10.48 -13.28 21.05
C ALA A 221 10.35 -12.05 20.14
N VAL A 222 9.19 -11.37 20.17
CA VAL A 222 8.97 -10.12 19.44
C VAL A 222 9.82 -8.98 20.00
N ALA A 223 9.94 -8.83 21.31
CA ALA A 223 10.80 -7.82 21.92
C ALA A 223 12.28 -8.02 21.52
N GLN A 224 12.80 -9.24 21.60
CA GLN A 224 14.15 -9.56 21.13
C GLN A 224 14.34 -9.30 19.63
N TRP A 225 13.30 -9.55 18.84
CA TRP A 225 13.30 -9.26 17.41
C TRP A 225 13.37 -7.76 17.13
N MET A 226 12.57 -6.95 17.83
CA MET A 226 12.58 -5.49 17.76
C MET A 226 13.92 -4.90 18.23
N GLU A 227 14.55 -5.47 19.25
CA GLU A 227 15.89 -5.05 19.70
C GLU A 227 16.95 -5.22 18.61
N ARG A 228 16.91 -6.34 17.86
CA ARG A 228 17.80 -6.54 16.71
C ARG A 228 17.55 -5.54 15.59
N ALA A 229 16.31 -5.06 15.44
CA ALA A 229 15.95 -3.99 14.51
C ALA A 229 16.41 -2.60 14.98
N GLY A 230 16.98 -2.47 16.18
CA GLY A 230 17.38 -1.18 16.76
C GLY A 230 16.25 -0.44 17.52
N LEU A 231 15.14 -1.12 17.80
CA LEU A 231 13.97 -0.55 18.50
C LEU A 231 14.00 -0.82 20.02
N ALA A 232 15.19 -0.91 20.62
CA ALA A 232 15.36 -1.22 22.04
C ALA A 232 14.62 -0.23 22.97
N LYS A 233 14.40 1.01 22.54
CA LYS A 233 13.60 2.00 23.28
C LYS A 233 12.14 1.57 23.49
N LEU A 234 11.56 0.82 22.56
CA LEU A 234 10.19 0.32 22.63
C LEU A 234 10.07 -0.98 23.45
N THR A 235 11.20 -1.63 23.74
CA THR A 235 11.27 -2.91 24.46
C THR A 235 11.87 -2.77 25.85
N ALA A 236 12.46 -1.62 26.20
CA ALA A 236 13.10 -1.38 27.50
C ALA A 236 12.17 -1.65 28.70
N GLY A 237 10.86 -1.41 28.54
CA GLY A 237 9.83 -1.71 29.54
C GLY A 237 9.56 -3.21 29.74
N TYR A 238 10.00 -4.09 28.85
CA TYR A 238 9.65 -5.51 28.86
C TYR A 238 10.17 -6.25 30.11
N THR A 239 11.39 -5.94 30.56
CA THR A 239 11.96 -6.57 31.76
C THR A 239 11.17 -6.18 33.02
N GLU A 240 10.65 -4.96 33.07
CA GLU A 240 9.77 -4.51 34.16
C GLU A 240 8.36 -5.11 34.01
N LEU A 241 7.81 -5.13 32.80
CA LEU A 241 6.52 -5.75 32.49
C LEU A 241 6.50 -7.23 32.88
N GLN A 242 7.55 -8.00 32.58
CA GLN A 242 7.68 -9.39 33.01
C GLN A 242 7.68 -9.51 34.54
N ARG A 243 8.35 -8.60 35.24
CA ARG A 243 8.38 -8.58 36.71
C ARG A 243 7.01 -8.24 37.28
N THR A 244 6.30 -7.28 36.71
CA THR A 244 4.97 -6.87 37.16
C THR A 244 3.90 -7.89 36.81
N LEU A 245 3.93 -8.52 35.63
CA LEU A 245 3.03 -9.64 35.29
C LEU A 245 3.27 -10.86 36.18
N ALA A 246 4.52 -11.11 36.58
CA ALA A 246 4.85 -12.16 37.53
C ALA A 246 4.44 -11.84 38.98
N GLN A 247 4.29 -10.55 39.34
CA GLN A 247 4.04 -10.10 40.72
C GLN A 247 2.62 -9.58 40.97
N ALA A 248 1.90 -9.14 39.95
CA ALA A 248 0.63 -8.41 40.10
C ALA A 248 -0.44 -8.96 39.15
N GLY A 249 -1.55 -9.41 39.74
CA GLY A 249 -2.83 -9.55 39.04
C GLY A 249 -3.40 -8.18 38.65
N GLY A 250 -2.77 -7.50 37.70
CA GLY A 250 -3.27 -6.26 37.08
C GLY A 250 -2.87 -4.98 37.82
N GLY A 251 -1.62 -4.55 37.66
CA GLY A 251 -1.21 -3.18 37.95
C GLY A 251 -1.18 -2.35 36.66
N SER A 252 -1.82 -1.19 36.66
CA SER A 252 -1.77 -0.21 35.55
C SER A 252 -0.43 0.52 35.59
N PHE A 253 0.30 0.56 34.47
CA PHE A 253 1.46 1.44 34.31
C PHE A 253 0.97 2.85 33.97
N ASP A 254 1.46 3.87 34.67
CA ASP A 254 1.19 5.25 34.33
C ASP A 254 1.85 5.59 32.98
N ASN A 255 1.05 6.20 32.09
CA ASN A 255 1.36 6.42 30.68
C ASN A 255 2.66 7.22 30.48
N VAL A 256 3.71 6.56 29.97
CA VAL A 256 4.81 7.28 29.29
C VAL A 256 4.27 7.72 27.93
N GLU A 257 4.22 9.03 27.69
CA GLU A 257 3.79 9.63 26.43
C GLU A 257 4.86 9.38 25.36
N VAL A 258 4.96 8.14 24.88
CA VAL A 258 5.69 7.80 23.65
C VAL A 258 4.75 8.07 22.50
N ASP A 259 4.97 9.20 21.83
CA ASP A 259 4.25 9.55 20.60
C ASP A 259 4.64 8.56 19.49
N TRP A 260 3.68 8.21 18.65
CA TRP A 260 3.91 7.29 17.54
C TRP A 260 4.95 7.87 16.59
N ASN A 261 5.98 7.09 16.28
CA ASN A 261 7.02 7.48 15.35
C ASN A 261 6.93 6.63 14.08
N GLU A 262 6.59 7.26 12.95
CA GLU A 262 6.59 6.61 11.63
C GLU A 262 7.95 5.96 11.32
N ASP A 263 9.06 6.57 11.77
CA ASP A 263 10.40 6.01 11.55
C ASP A 263 10.60 4.67 12.28
N ASP A 264 9.94 4.46 13.42
CA ASP A 264 10.02 3.20 14.15
C ASP A 264 9.28 2.09 13.38
N PHE A 265 8.15 2.43 12.75
CA PHE A 265 7.43 1.50 11.87
C PHE A 265 8.22 1.21 10.59
N GLU A 266 8.83 2.20 9.96
CA GLU A 266 9.67 1.99 8.77
C GLU A 266 10.93 1.16 9.10
N THR A 267 11.51 1.34 10.29
CA THR A 267 12.59 0.49 10.81
C THR A 267 12.13 -0.96 10.95
N LEU A 268 10.93 -1.17 11.50
CA LEU A 268 10.32 -2.49 11.64
C LEU A 268 10.09 -3.17 10.28
N LEU A 269 9.57 -2.41 9.31
CA LEU A 269 9.33 -2.88 7.95
C LEU A 269 10.65 -3.22 7.24
N GLY A 270 11.70 -2.44 7.48
CA GLY A 270 13.06 -2.73 7.03
C GLY A 270 13.58 -4.08 7.56
N GLN A 271 13.42 -4.34 8.86
CA GLN A 271 13.81 -5.62 9.45
C GLN A 271 13.01 -6.79 8.86
N TYR A 272 11.69 -6.63 8.71
CA TYR A 272 10.85 -7.64 8.05
C TYR A 272 11.36 -7.95 6.64
N ARG A 273 11.67 -6.90 5.86
CA ARG A 273 12.19 -7.05 4.48
C ARG A 273 13.48 -7.85 4.43
N LEU A 274 14.41 -7.61 5.36
CA LEU A 274 15.68 -8.35 5.42
C LEU A 274 15.46 -9.84 5.70
N GLU A 275 14.62 -10.18 6.68
CA GLU A 275 14.34 -11.59 7.01
C GLU A 275 13.50 -12.29 5.93
N ALA A 276 12.54 -11.60 5.32
CA ALA A 276 11.77 -12.14 4.20
C ALA A 276 12.66 -12.40 2.97
N MET A 277 13.62 -11.52 2.70
CA MET A 277 14.60 -11.71 1.63
C MET A 277 15.50 -12.91 1.90
N GLU A 278 15.97 -13.07 3.14
CA GLU A 278 16.77 -14.23 3.52
C GLU A 278 16.00 -15.54 3.34
N LEU A 279 14.72 -15.59 3.74
CA LEU A 279 13.86 -16.75 3.51
C LEU A 279 13.66 -17.03 2.02
N ALA A 280 13.45 -15.99 1.21
CA ALA A 280 13.34 -16.13 -0.25
C ALA A 280 14.63 -16.70 -0.87
N ASN A 281 15.81 -16.21 -0.46
CA ASN A 281 17.11 -16.71 -0.91
C ASN A 281 17.36 -18.16 -0.50
N GLN A 282 16.99 -18.54 0.72
CA GLN A 282 17.13 -19.93 1.19
C GLN A 282 16.24 -20.88 0.37
N LEU A 283 15.03 -20.46 0.05
CA LEU A 283 14.10 -21.22 -0.78
C LEU A 283 14.64 -21.37 -2.22
N GLU A 284 15.11 -20.27 -2.83
CA GLU A 284 15.69 -20.27 -4.18
C GLU A 284 16.93 -21.18 -4.28
N ARG A 285 17.78 -21.20 -3.24
CA ARG A 285 18.96 -22.08 -3.15
C ARG A 285 18.61 -23.53 -2.79
N GLY A 286 17.34 -23.86 -2.56
CA GLY A 286 16.89 -25.19 -2.13
C GLY A 286 17.35 -25.58 -0.73
N GLN A 287 17.75 -24.61 0.12
CA GLN A 287 18.15 -24.85 1.51
C GLN A 287 16.96 -25.13 2.42
N ILE A 288 15.79 -24.59 2.07
CA ILE A 288 14.51 -24.87 2.72
C ILE A 288 13.48 -25.28 1.68
N SER A 289 12.56 -26.14 2.07
CA SER A 289 11.43 -26.54 1.23
C SER A 289 10.37 -25.43 1.15
N PRO A 290 9.47 -25.47 0.15
CA PRO A 290 8.32 -24.56 0.08
C PRO A 290 7.48 -24.53 1.36
N GLN A 291 7.29 -25.69 2.01
CA GLN A 291 6.54 -25.77 3.26
C GLN A 291 7.33 -25.12 4.41
N GLN A 292 8.64 -25.38 4.52
CA GLN A 292 9.48 -24.74 5.52
C GLN A 292 9.53 -23.22 5.35
N TRP A 293 9.54 -22.73 4.10
CA TRP A 293 9.42 -21.31 3.80
C TRP A 293 8.08 -20.76 4.27
N LEU A 294 6.96 -21.45 3.97
CA LEU A 294 5.62 -21.01 4.36
C LEU A 294 5.48 -20.94 5.88
N ASP A 295 5.98 -21.94 6.60
CA ASP A 295 5.95 -21.99 8.06
C ASP A 295 6.76 -20.82 8.66
N GLN A 296 7.97 -20.58 8.14
CA GLN A 296 8.84 -19.51 8.62
C GLN A 296 8.32 -18.11 8.27
N MET A 297 7.76 -17.93 7.07
CA MET A 297 7.14 -16.66 6.66
C MET A 297 5.86 -16.38 7.42
N THR A 298 5.08 -17.41 7.75
CA THR A 298 3.89 -17.28 8.61
C THR A 298 4.29 -16.74 9.97
N GLU A 299 5.34 -17.32 10.59
CA GLU A 299 5.83 -16.86 11.88
C GLU A 299 6.46 -15.47 11.81
N LEU A 300 7.20 -15.15 10.74
CA LEU A 300 7.74 -13.81 10.52
C LEU A 300 6.61 -12.76 10.39
N LEU A 301 5.56 -13.07 9.61
CA LEU A 301 4.42 -12.18 9.43
C LEU A 301 3.61 -12.00 10.73
N ARG A 302 3.42 -13.08 11.51
CA ARG A 302 2.80 -13.00 12.83
C ARG A 302 3.58 -12.08 13.77
N ARG A 303 4.89 -12.31 13.91
CA ARG A 303 5.78 -11.46 14.73
C ARG A 303 5.73 -9.99 14.30
N PHE A 304 5.73 -9.75 12.99
CA PHE A 304 5.65 -8.41 12.44
C PHE A 304 4.35 -7.68 12.81
N HIS A 305 3.18 -8.34 12.72
CA HIS A 305 1.92 -7.70 13.12
C HIS A 305 1.86 -7.43 14.63
N ILE A 306 2.36 -8.33 15.47
CA ILE A 306 2.46 -8.10 16.92
C ILE A 306 3.35 -6.88 17.20
N ALA A 307 4.52 -6.82 16.56
CA ALA A 307 5.44 -5.70 16.70
C ALA A 307 4.85 -4.38 16.17
N ALA A 308 4.11 -4.41 15.06
CA ALA A 308 3.40 -3.24 14.54
C ALA A 308 2.36 -2.74 15.55
N GLY A 309 1.64 -3.65 16.23
CA GLY A 309 0.76 -3.31 17.34
C GLY A 309 1.49 -2.66 18.51
N ILE A 310 2.66 -3.19 18.90
CA ILE A 310 3.54 -2.63 19.94
C ILE A 310 4.01 -1.22 19.57
N VAL A 311 4.49 -1.03 18.34
CA VAL A 311 4.88 0.30 17.81
C VAL A 311 3.69 1.25 17.83
N GLY A 312 2.51 0.78 17.43
CA GLY A 312 1.29 1.58 17.44
C GLY A 312 0.88 2.06 18.83
N VAL A 313 0.98 1.19 19.85
CA VAL A 313 0.78 1.61 21.25
C VAL A 313 1.98 2.31 21.87
N GLY A 314 3.07 2.51 21.14
CA GLY A 314 4.25 3.25 21.61
C GLY A 314 5.12 2.50 22.63
N GLY A 315 5.14 1.17 22.63
CA GLY A 315 6.01 0.38 23.51
C GLY A 315 5.34 -0.81 24.17
N VAL A 316 6.13 -1.79 24.59
CA VAL A 316 5.64 -3.06 25.14
C VAL A 316 4.88 -2.87 26.45
N GLU A 317 5.23 -1.86 27.25
CA GLU A 317 4.54 -1.49 28.49
C GLU A 317 3.09 -1.04 28.28
N ASN A 318 2.74 -0.59 27.07
CA ASN A 318 1.39 -0.13 26.73
C ASN A 318 0.53 -1.22 26.07
N VAL A 319 1.06 -2.44 25.93
CA VAL A 319 0.36 -3.56 25.28
C VAL A 319 -0.70 -4.12 26.21
N ASN A 320 -1.90 -4.33 25.67
CA ASN A 320 -2.98 -5.03 26.34
C ASN A 320 -3.59 -6.10 25.42
N ASN A 321 -4.49 -6.93 25.97
CA ASN A 321 -5.15 -8.00 25.22
C ASN A 321 -5.91 -7.50 23.98
N GLY A 322 -6.45 -6.28 23.99
CA GLY A 322 -7.12 -5.68 22.84
C GLY A 322 -6.16 -5.46 21.68
N THR A 323 -4.98 -4.88 21.94
CA THR A 323 -3.92 -4.68 20.94
C THR A 323 -3.42 -6.00 20.38
N LEU A 324 -3.22 -7.01 21.24
CA LEU A 324 -2.76 -8.34 20.84
C LEU A 324 -3.79 -9.05 19.95
N ASN A 325 -5.06 -9.09 20.37
CA ASN A 325 -6.14 -9.71 19.61
C ASN A 325 -6.35 -9.06 18.24
N GLU A 326 -6.23 -7.74 18.16
CA GLU A 326 -6.32 -7.04 16.87
C GLU A 326 -5.13 -7.35 15.97
N SER A 327 -3.92 -7.37 16.53
CA SER A 327 -2.72 -7.73 15.78
C SER A 327 -2.83 -9.14 15.19
N GLU A 328 -3.36 -10.10 15.96
CA GLU A 328 -3.65 -11.44 15.46
C GLU A 328 -4.75 -11.44 14.39
N ASN A 329 -5.86 -10.72 14.59
CA ASN A 329 -6.94 -10.65 13.61
C ASN A 329 -6.44 -10.13 12.25
N ASN A 330 -5.65 -9.05 12.26
CA ASN A 330 -5.07 -8.50 11.04
C ASN A 330 -4.06 -9.47 10.41
N PHE A 331 -3.25 -10.16 11.22
CA PHE A 331 -2.38 -11.23 10.74
C PHE A 331 -3.17 -12.34 10.03
N TYR A 332 -4.30 -12.80 10.58
CA TYR A 332 -5.11 -13.85 9.95
C TYR A 332 -5.67 -13.44 8.59
N ASP A 333 -6.07 -12.18 8.46
CA ASP A 333 -6.57 -11.67 7.19
C ASP A 333 -5.46 -11.70 6.12
N GLN A 334 -4.20 -11.48 6.52
CA GLN A 334 -3.05 -11.59 5.62
C GLN A 334 -2.59 -13.02 5.37
N LEU A 335 -2.68 -13.89 6.38
CA LEU A 335 -2.25 -15.28 6.29
C LEU A 335 -2.98 -16.04 5.18
N GLY A 336 -4.28 -15.79 5.00
CA GLY A 336 -5.04 -16.38 3.90
C GLY A 336 -4.43 -16.06 2.53
N TYR A 337 -4.03 -14.80 2.30
CA TYR A 337 -3.40 -14.42 1.05
C TYR A 337 -1.98 -14.97 0.89
N LEU A 338 -1.22 -15.10 1.99
CA LEU A 338 0.11 -15.72 1.98
C LEU A 338 0.01 -17.21 1.62
N VAL A 339 -0.86 -17.96 2.28
CA VAL A 339 -1.04 -19.41 2.05
C VAL A 339 -1.50 -19.68 0.62
N ASN A 340 -2.52 -18.96 0.14
CA ASN A 340 -3.05 -19.13 -1.22
C ASN A 340 -1.97 -18.87 -2.28
N TRP A 341 -1.16 -17.85 -2.07
CA TRP A 341 -0.08 -17.53 -2.98
C TRP A 341 1.06 -18.54 -2.88
N ALA A 342 1.45 -18.96 -1.67
CA ALA A 342 2.54 -19.93 -1.50
C ALA A 342 2.23 -21.26 -2.21
N GLN A 343 0.98 -21.71 -2.13
CA GLN A 343 0.50 -22.93 -2.80
C GLN A 343 0.56 -22.87 -4.33
N THR A 344 0.46 -21.68 -4.92
CA THR A 344 0.38 -21.50 -6.38
C THR A 344 1.68 -20.96 -6.97
N GLY A 345 2.28 -19.95 -6.35
CA GLY A 345 3.45 -19.23 -6.81
C GLY A 345 4.79 -19.93 -6.52
N ILE A 346 4.92 -20.70 -5.44
CA ILE A 346 6.21 -21.37 -5.16
C ILE A 346 6.38 -22.64 -6.00
N ALA A 347 5.28 -23.32 -6.31
CA ALA A 347 5.31 -24.54 -7.12
C ALA A 347 5.92 -24.33 -8.52
N ILE A 348 5.87 -23.11 -9.05
CA ILE A 348 6.39 -22.73 -10.37
C ILE A 348 7.86 -22.28 -10.36
N GLY A 349 8.52 -22.21 -9.21
CA GLY A 349 9.95 -21.88 -9.12
C GLY A 349 10.28 -20.41 -9.37
N LEU A 350 9.54 -19.49 -8.75
CA LEU A 350 9.82 -18.04 -8.84
C LEU A 350 11.20 -17.70 -8.25
N ALA A 351 11.82 -16.65 -8.81
CA ALA A 351 13.04 -16.05 -8.28
C ALA A 351 12.82 -15.36 -6.92
N ALA A 352 13.89 -15.18 -6.16
CA ALA A 352 13.83 -14.65 -4.79
C ALA A 352 13.23 -13.23 -4.71
N ASP A 353 13.47 -12.39 -5.70
CA ASP A 353 12.93 -11.03 -5.81
C ASP A 353 11.41 -11.01 -5.95
N ALA A 354 10.84 -11.89 -6.80
CA ALA A 354 9.40 -12.05 -6.96
C ALA A 354 8.74 -12.56 -5.68
N ILE A 355 9.40 -13.49 -4.98
CA ILE A 355 8.94 -14.00 -3.68
C ILE A 355 8.94 -12.87 -2.64
N LEU A 356 10.01 -12.06 -2.58
CA LEU A 356 10.09 -10.92 -1.68
C LEU A 356 9.03 -9.85 -1.99
N ASN A 357 8.89 -9.46 -3.25
CA ASN A 357 7.93 -8.44 -3.67
C ASN A 357 6.51 -8.82 -3.24
N ARG A 358 6.18 -10.12 -3.32
CA ARG A 358 4.92 -10.61 -2.78
C ARG A 358 4.86 -10.55 -1.26
N ALA A 359 5.89 -11.02 -0.56
CA ALA A 359 5.95 -10.98 0.90
C ALA A 359 5.72 -9.57 1.46
N MET A 360 6.29 -8.55 0.80
CA MET A 360 6.15 -7.15 1.19
C MET A 360 4.70 -6.64 1.10
N LEU A 361 3.85 -7.20 0.23
CA LEU A 361 2.44 -6.81 0.16
C LEU A 361 1.68 -7.20 1.44
N TYR A 362 2.06 -8.30 2.10
CA TYR A 362 1.41 -8.74 3.34
C TYR A 362 1.84 -7.89 4.54
N ALA A 363 3.12 -7.52 4.61
CA ALA A 363 3.63 -6.62 5.64
C ALA A 363 3.17 -5.17 5.47
N ALA A 364 2.89 -4.72 4.25
CA ALA A 364 2.43 -3.35 4.03
C ALA A 364 1.10 -3.06 4.78
N ASN A 365 0.26 -4.08 5.01
CA ASN A 365 -0.95 -3.97 5.83
C ASN A 365 -0.69 -3.86 7.34
N GLY A 366 0.55 -4.07 7.80
CA GLY A 366 0.95 -3.82 9.18
C GLY A 366 0.81 -2.36 9.61
N ARG A 367 0.80 -1.42 8.65
CA ARG A 367 0.52 -0.01 8.91
C ARG A 367 -0.87 0.18 9.50
N ALA A 368 -1.88 -0.53 8.98
CA ALA A 368 -3.22 -0.51 9.54
C ALA A 368 -3.25 -1.10 10.96
N THR A 369 -2.46 -2.14 11.24
CA THR A 369 -2.31 -2.67 12.60
C THR A 369 -1.75 -1.61 13.56
N ALA A 370 -0.66 -0.95 13.18
CA ALA A 370 -0.04 0.09 14.01
C ALA A 370 -0.99 1.28 14.24
N GLU A 371 -1.64 1.77 13.18
CA GLU A 371 -2.59 2.89 13.27
C GLU A 371 -3.80 2.56 14.14
N ARG A 372 -4.40 1.37 14.00
CA ARG A 372 -5.51 0.94 14.86
C ARG A 372 -5.11 0.90 16.33
N ALA A 373 -3.95 0.30 16.62
CA ALA A 373 -3.42 0.21 17.97
C ALA A 373 -3.16 1.60 18.57
N ARG A 374 -2.58 2.52 17.79
CA ARG A 374 -2.36 3.92 18.16
C ARG A 374 -3.66 4.64 18.51
N LEU A 375 -4.64 4.58 17.63
CA LEU A 375 -5.91 5.28 17.80
C LEU A 375 -6.72 4.71 18.97
N ARG A 376 -6.67 3.40 19.20
CA ARG A 376 -7.29 2.79 20.39
C ARG A 376 -6.62 3.27 21.68
N ARG A 377 -5.30 3.37 21.73
CA ARG A 377 -4.58 3.91 22.91
C ARG A 377 -5.02 5.34 23.22
N MET A 378 -5.29 6.15 22.19
CA MET A 378 -5.83 7.50 22.36
C MET A 378 -7.29 7.54 22.86
N GLY A 379 -7.98 6.39 22.93
CA GLY A 379 -9.38 6.28 23.34
C GLY A 379 -10.39 6.56 22.22
N LEU A 380 -9.97 6.51 20.95
CA LEU A 380 -10.90 6.65 19.83
C LEU A 380 -11.71 5.36 19.64
N PRO A 381 -12.99 5.47 19.22
CA PRO A 381 -13.72 4.32 18.69
C PRO A 381 -13.10 3.83 17.37
N GLU A 382 -13.52 2.66 16.91
CA GLU A 382 -13.10 2.14 15.61
C GLU A 382 -13.50 3.11 14.49
N LEU A 383 -12.50 3.64 13.77
CA LEU A 383 -12.71 4.53 12.64
C LEU A 383 -13.14 3.74 11.40
N PRO A 384 -13.81 4.38 10.42
CA PRO A 384 -14.39 3.66 9.30
C PRO A 384 -13.34 3.06 8.34
N ALA A 385 -12.10 3.56 8.36
CA ALA A 385 -10.98 2.99 7.61
C ALA A 385 -9.64 3.40 8.19
N TYR A 386 -8.58 2.70 7.79
CA TYR A 386 -7.20 2.93 8.23
C TYR A 386 -6.23 2.91 7.04
N PRO A 387 -5.13 3.66 7.09
CA PRO A 387 -4.08 3.58 6.08
C PRO A 387 -3.56 2.15 5.93
N GLY A 388 -3.54 1.62 4.71
CA GLY A 388 -3.05 0.26 4.48
C GLY A 388 -4.00 -0.86 4.90
N ASP A 389 -5.29 -0.61 5.08
CA ASP A 389 -6.25 -1.66 5.46
C ASP A 389 -6.80 -2.47 4.27
N GLY A 390 -6.35 -2.17 3.06
CA GLY A 390 -6.77 -2.85 1.82
C GLY A 390 -8.12 -2.42 1.27
N THR A 391 -8.84 -1.49 1.92
CA THR A 391 -10.18 -1.01 1.51
C THR A 391 -10.15 0.09 0.45
N THR A 392 -8.99 0.31 -0.19
CA THR A 392 -8.79 1.30 -1.26
C THR A 392 -8.02 0.67 -2.41
N ASP A 393 -8.17 1.20 -3.61
CA ASP A 393 -7.43 0.72 -4.79
C ASP A 393 -5.91 0.73 -4.60
N CYS A 394 -5.39 1.73 -3.87
CA CYS A 394 -3.96 1.83 -3.62
C CYS A 394 -3.44 0.77 -2.66
N ARG A 395 -4.35 0.14 -1.89
CA ARG A 395 -4.10 -0.76 -0.78
C ARG A 395 -3.23 -0.10 0.29
N THR A 396 -1.92 -0.07 0.07
CA THR A 396 -0.88 0.40 0.98
C THR A 396 0.06 1.44 0.35
N ASN A 397 -0.10 1.75 -0.93
CA ASN A 397 0.85 2.57 -1.68
C ASN A 397 0.67 4.09 -1.45
N CYS A 398 -0.54 4.56 -1.12
CA CYS A 398 -0.75 5.97 -0.81
C CYS A 398 -0.26 6.33 0.60
N LYS A 399 0.40 7.48 0.75
CA LYS A 399 0.91 8.01 2.03
C LYS A 399 -0.18 8.76 2.83
N CYS A 400 -1.37 8.18 2.87
CA CYS A 400 -2.50 8.70 3.64
C CYS A 400 -2.35 8.40 5.13
N ARG A 401 -2.90 9.26 5.99
CA ARG A 401 -2.90 9.11 7.45
C ARG A 401 -4.07 9.82 8.11
N TRP A 402 -4.34 9.47 9.37
CA TRP A 402 -5.25 10.21 10.23
C TRP A 402 -4.52 11.30 11.01
N ASP A 403 -4.95 12.55 10.83
CA ASP A 403 -4.61 13.68 11.68
C ASP A 403 -5.69 13.83 12.77
N ILE A 404 -5.32 13.66 14.03
CA ILE A 404 -6.25 13.55 15.16
C ILE A 404 -6.07 14.74 16.09
N LYS A 405 -7.13 15.51 16.27
CA LYS A 405 -7.18 16.60 17.25
C LYS A 405 -8.09 16.22 18.40
N LYS A 406 -7.52 15.99 19.59
CA LYS A 406 -8.29 15.85 20.83
C LYS A 406 -8.90 17.20 21.21
N LEU A 407 -10.18 17.20 21.58
CA LEU A 407 -10.92 18.37 22.03
C LEU A 407 -11.19 18.28 23.53
N ASP A 408 -11.70 19.36 24.11
CA ASP A 408 -12.13 19.38 25.51
C ASP A 408 -13.27 18.38 25.76
N GLY A 409 -13.15 17.63 26.86
CA GLY A 409 -14.10 16.59 27.26
C GLY A 409 -13.71 15.19 26.79
N ASP A 410 -14.05 14.19 27.61
CA ASP A 410 -13.70 12.79 27.34
C ASP A 410 -14.38 12.27 26.06
N GLY A 411 -13.59 11.62 25.20
CA GLY A 411 -14.08 11.04 23.96
C GLY A 411 -14.42 12.03 22.86
N ASN A 412 -13.97 13.29 22.96
CA ASN A 412 -14.18 14.31 21.92
C ASN A 412 -12.94 14.45 21.03
N PHE A 413 -13.11 14.19 19.73
CA PHE A 413 -12.04 14.27 18.73
C PHE A 413 -12.55 14.84 17.41
N ASP A 414 -11.70 15.59 16.73
CA ASP A 414 -11.84 15.88 15.30
C ASP A 414 -10.76 15.12 14.55
N CYS A 415 -11.17 14.22 13.66
CA CYS A 415 -10.26 13.35 12.90
C CYS A 415 -10.27 13.76 11.43
N ARG A 416 -9.11 13.98 10.82
CA ARG A 416 -9.00 14.35 9.42
C ARG A 416 -8.21 13.31 8.65
N TRP A 417 -8.73 12.91 7.49
CA TRP A 417 -7.97 12.06 6.59
C TRP A 417 -7.06 12.92 5.73
N VAL A 418 -5.77 12.82 5.98
CA VAL A 418 -4.74 13.63 5.31
C VAL A 418 -4.07 12.77 4.26
N ILE A 419 -3.98 13.32 3.06
CA ILE A 419 -3.18 12.78 1.95
C ILE A 419 -1.92 13.62 1.81
N ASP A 420 -0.82 13.01 1.38
CA ASP A 420 0.40 13.73 1.07
C ASP A 420 0.33 14.26 -0.37
N PRO A 421 0.34 15.59 -0.60
CA PRO A 421 0.22 16.16 -1.94
C PRO A 421 1.46 15.94 -2.81
N LEU A 422 2.58 15.51 -2.25
CA LEU A 422 3.80 15.20 -3.00
C LEU A 422 3.76 13.79 -3.63
N TYR A 423 2.78 12.97 -3.25
CA TYR A 423 2.60 11.63 -3.77
C TYR A 423 1.34 11.53 -4.63
N GLU A 424 1.34 10.57 -5.53
CA GLU A 424 0.13 10.18 -6.24
C GLU A 424 -0.85 9.51 -5.25
N ASN A 425 -2.08 10.00 -5.24
CA ASN A 425 -3.13 9.52 -4.35
C ASN A 425 -4.26 8.91 -5.18
N CYS A 426 -4.73 7.72 -4.82
CA CYS A 426 -5.88 7.11 -5.49
C CYS A 426 -7.17 7.90 -5.21
N GLN A 427 -8.17 7.73 -6.09
CA GLN A 427 -9.45 8.43 -5.98
C GLN A 427 -10.17 8.15 -4.66
N HIS A 428 -10.03 6.94 -4.11
CA HIS A 428 -10.58 6.59 -2.80
C HIS A 428 -9.95 7.39 -1.65
N CYS A 429 -8.62 7.56 -1.63
CA CYS A 429 -7.95 8.38 -0.62
C CYS A 429 -8.34 9.86 -0.74
N VAL A 430 -8.49 10.37 -1.97
CA VAL A 430 -8.95 11.75 -2.25
C VAL A 430 -10.42 11.94 -1.84
N ALA A 431 -11.26 10.94 -2.04
CA ALA A 431 -12.64 10.96 -1.57
C ALA A 431 -12.71 10.98 -0.04
N ARG A 432 -11.93 10.14 0.63
CA ARG A 432 -11.82 10.11 2.09
C ARG A 432 -11.35 11.44 2.67
N SER A 433 -10.38 12.10 2.05
CA SER A 433 -9.90 13.41 2.52
C SER A 433 -10.95 14.52 2.39
N LYS A 434 -11.88 14.41 1.44
CA LYS A 434 -13.02 15.34 1.31
C LYS A 434 -14.13 15.03 2.32
N THR A 435 -14.43 13.75 2.55
CA THR A 435 -15.51 13.35 3.44
C THR A 435 -15.16 13.53 4.92
N TRP A 436 -13.91 13.26 5.29
CA TRP A 436 -13.45 13.28 6.68
C TRP A 436 -12.60 14.52 6.94
N GLN A 437 -13.21 15.71 6.84
CA GLN A 437 -12.55 17.00 7.06
C GLN A 437 -13.42 18.01 7.87
N PRO A 438 -13.67 17.78 9.17
CA PRO A 438 -13.29 16.62 9.97
C PRO A 438 -14.41 15.57 10.09
N LEU A 439 -14.02 14.33 10.38
CA LEU A 439 -14.87 13.32 11.02
C LEU A 439 -14.99 13.66 12.50
N GLU A 440 -16.19 14.01 12.95
CA GLU A 440 -16.45 14.41 14.33
C GLU A 440 -16.77 13.22 15.23
N ILE A 441 -16.09 13.14 16.38
CA ILE A 441 -16.36 12.18 17.44
C ILE A 441 -16.72 12.97 18.69
N ARG A 442 -17.87 12.67 19.31
CA ARG A 442 -18.30 13.31 20.56
C ARG A 442 -18.76 12.27 21.57
N GLY A 443 -18.22 12.32 22.79
CA GLY A 443 -18.50 11.35 23.84
C GLY A 443 -18.21 9.91 23.40
N GLY A 444 -17.15 9.71 22.62
CA GLY A 444 -16.76 8.38 22.10
C GLY A 444 -17.62 7.88 20.94
N VAL A 445 -18.56 8.67 20.41
CA VAL A 445 -19.46 8.28 19.31
C VAL A 445 -19.15 9.06 18.05
N ILE A 446 -18.92 8.35 16.94
CA ILE A 446 -18.75 8.93 15.61
C ILE A 446 -20.08 9.57 15.17
N LYS A 447 -20.05 10.87 14.86
CA LYS A 447 -21.22 11.58 14.35
C LYS A 447 -21.54 11.17 12.91
N PRO A 448 -22.81 11.32 12.47
CA PRO A 448 -23.17 11.06 11.08
C PRO A 448 -22.29 11.89 10.12
N TYR A 449 -21.81 11.24 9.08
CA TYR A 449 -21.06 11.86 7.99
C TYR A 449 -21.66 11.42 6.65
N PRO A 450 -21.48 12.17 5.56
CA PRO A 450 -21.97 11.80 4.23
C PRO A 450 -21.39 10.44 3.82
N ARG A 451 -22.26 9.42 3.67
CA ARG A 451 -21.86 8.12 3.14
C ARG A 451 -22.20 8.06 1.66
N ASP A 452 -21.24 8.39 0.81
CA ASP A 452 -21.38 8.06 -0.61
C ASP A 452 -21.05 6.58 -0.82
N ALA A 453 -22.07 5.73 -1.04
CA ALA A 453 -21.93 4.28 -1.09
C ALA A 453 -20.87 3.77 -2.09
N ASN A 454 -20.54 4.58 -3.11
CA ASN A 454 -19.56 4.24 -4.15
C ASN A 454 -18.11 4.55 -3.78
N LEU A 455 -17.85 5.25 -2.66
CA LEU A 455 -16.49 5.64 -2.24
C LEU A 455 -15.95 4.76 -1.09
N TRP A 456 -16.71 3.76 -0.67
CA TRP A 456 -16.43 2.92 0.51
C TRP A 456 -16.20 1.44 0.19
N ARG A 457 -16.40 1.01 -1.06
CA ARG A 457 -16.27 -0.39 -1.48
C ARG A 457 -15.13 -0.56 -2.45
#